data_AF-A0A1D6HVK8-F1
#
_entry.id   AF-A0A1D6HVK8-F1
#
_cell.length_a   1.000
_cell.length_b   1.000
_cell.length_c   1.000
_cell.angle_alpha   90.00
_cell.angle_beta   90.00
_cell.angle_gamma   90.00
#
_symmetry.space_group_name_H-M   'P 1'
#
loop_
_entity.id
_entity.type
_entity.pdbx_description
1 polymer ?
#
loop_
_entity_poly.entity_id
_entity_poly.type
_entity_poly.pdbx_seq_one_letter_code
_entity_poly.pdbx_strand_id
1 'polypeptide(L)'
;MGETAMSIQKAAFRYRLPIDDDTDPVLETVYNCIVASTMLGSLFVMIPLSSEEHQLLQDVQEKLSVHPLTAPVLGNDHAEFRQRGTPSVVPPILDGDMLVQFLELTGEQQQAILTHALPGKGQHRPLSVFQVLQTLERVHYALN
;
A
#
# COMPACT_ATOMS: atom_id res chain seq x y z
N MET A 1 -10.53 1.73 -9.73
CA MET A 1 -10.95 2.63 -8.63
C MET A 1 -12.44 2.60 -8.34
N GLY A 2 -13.30 2.07 -9.23
CA GLY A 2 -14.74 1.94 -8.94
C GLY A 2 -15.53 3.26 -8.98
N GLU A 3 -14.83 4.38 -9.09
CA GLU A 3 -15.39 5.73 -9.10
C GLU A 3 -14.88 6.55 -10.29
N THR A 4 -15.67 7.53 -10.72
CA THR A 4 -15.31 8.47 -11.79
C THR A 4 -14.57 9.67 -11.22
N ALA A 5 -13.32 9.87 -11.65
CA ALA A 5 -12.55 11.06 -11.32
C ALA A 5 -13.14 12.29 -12.03
N MET A 6 -13.29 13.39 -11.29
CA MET A 6 -13.85 14.66 -11.77
C MET A 6 -12.76 15.72 -11.97
N SER A 7 -11.73 15.72 -11.13
CA SER A 7 -10.58 16.62 -11.23
C SER A 7 -9.32 15.87 -10.85
N ILE A 8 -8.21 16.14 -11.55
CA ILE A 8 -6.90 15.55 -11.29
C ILE A 8 -5.89 16.70 -11.20
N GLN A 9 -5.15 16.75 -10.10
CA GLN A 9 -4.17 17.79 -9.84
C GLN A 9 -2.84 17.17 -9.39
N LYS A 10 -1.73 17.79 -9.79
CA LYS A 10 -0.42 17.46 -9.23
C LYS A 10 -0.26 18.18 -7.90
N ALA A 11 0.15 17.46 -6.86
CA ALA A 11 0.45 18.02 -5.56
C ALA A 11 1.85 17.59 -5.10
N ALA A 12 2.38 18.29 -4.09
CA ALA A 12 3.63 17.94 -3.45
C ALA A 12 3.40 17.87 -1.94
N PHE A 13 3.56 16.68 -1.35
CA PHE A 13 3.53 16.52 0.10
C PHE A 13 4.95 16.57 0.64
N ARG A 14 5.11 17.26 1.77
CA ARG A 14 6.37 17.31 2.52
C ARG A 14 6.19 16.47 3.76
N TYR A 15 7.01 15.43 3.87
CA TYR A 15 7.02 14.60 5.06
C TYR A 15 8.26 14.88 5.90
N ARG A 16 8.06 15.00 7.22
CA ARG A 16 9.11 15.02 8.23
C ARG A 16 8.92 13.80 9.12
N LEU A 17 9.86 12.85 9.05
CA LEU A 17 9.94 11.77 10.02
C LEU A 17 10.17 12.39 11.42
N PRO A 18 9.33 12.08 12.43
CA PRO A 18 9.68 12.39 13.81
C PRO A 18 10.88 11.50 14.18
N ILE A 19 12.07 12.08 14.21
CA ILE A 19 13.26 11.42 14.75
C ILE A 19 13.27 11.71 16.25
N ASP A 20 13.28 10.64 17.04
CA ASP A 20 13.63 10.71 18.46
C ASP A 20 15.14 10.98 18.56
N ASP A 21 15.50 11.99 19.36
CA ASP A 21 16.85 12.38 19.79
C ASP A 21 17.78 13.16 18.80
N ASP A 22 17.68 14.49 18.90
CA ASP A 22 18.68 15.58 18.86
C ASP A 22 20.00 15.51 18.03
N THR A 23 20.24 14.55 17.11
CA THR A 23 21.56 14.47 16.44
C THR A 23 21.64 14.07 14.97
N ASP A 24 20.54 13.81 14.25
CA ASP A 24 20.62 13.41 12.83
C ASP A 24 19.83 14.32 11.87
N PRO A 25 20.32 14.50 10.62
CA PRO A 25 19.71 15.42 9.67
C PRO A 25 18.30 14.98 9.30
N VAL A 26 17.34 15.90 9.46
CA VAL A 26 15.94 15.75 9.02
C VAL A 26 15.92 15.33 7.54
N LEU A 27 15.54 14.07 7.28
CA LEU A 27 15.30 13.57 5.93
C LEU A 27 13.98 14.16 5.40
N GLU A 28 14.04 15.39 4.88
CA GLU A 28 12.90 16.00 4.18
C GLU A 28 12.70 15.31 2.82
N THR A 29 11.67 14.47 2.73
CA THR A 29 11.29 13.85 1.45
C THR A 29 10.10 14.58 0.87
N VAL A 30 10.24 15.06 -0.37
CA VAL A 30 9.16 15.72 -1.12
C VAL A 30 8.59 14.74 -2.14
N TYR A 31 7.32 14.39 -1.99
CA TYR A 31 6.64 13.47 -2.90
C TYR A 31 5.80 14.25 -3.90
N ASN A 32 6.18 14.18 -5.18
CA ASN A 32 5.29 14.56 -6.28
C ASN A 32 4.21 13.50 -6.39
N CYS A 33 2.98 13.86 -6.06
CA CYS A 33 1.83 12.97 -6.09
C CYS A 33 0.76 13.51 -7.03
N ILE A 34 -0.18 12.65 -7.37
CA ILE A 34 -1.39 13.02 -8.12
C ILE A 34 -2.56 12.89 -7.16
N VAL A 35 -3.32 13.96 -7.00
CA VAL A 35 -4.56 13.98 -6.21
C VAL A 35 -5.72 14.05 -7.20
N ALA A 36 -6.68 13.15 -7.04
CA ALA A 36 -7.90 13.15 -7.84
C ALA A 36 -9.12 13.22 -6.93
N SER A 37 -10.08 14.09 -7.26
CA SER A 37 -11.41 14.08 -6.63
C SER A 37 -12.38 13.30 -7.50
N THR A 38 -13.36 12.65 -6.88
CA THR A 38 -14.38 11.88 -7.60
C THR A 38 -15.75 12.50 -7.53
N MET A 39 -16.64 11.97 -8.38
CA MET A 39 -18.04 12.36 -8.44
C MET A 39 -18.79 12.07 -7.13
N LEU A 40 -18.35 11.07 -6.35
CA LEU A 40 -18.96 10.71 -5.06
C LEU A 40 -18.35 11.49 -3.88
N GLY A 41 -17.43 12.43 -4.15
CA GLY A 41 -16.81 13.28 -3.14
C GLY A 41 -15.60 12.65 -2.42
N SER A 42 -15.09 11.51 -2.90
CA SER A 42 -13.86 10.94 -2.36
C SER A 42 -12.62 11.62 -2.96
N LEU A 43 -11.49 11.48 -2.29
CA LEU A 43 -10.17 11.93 -2.73
C LEU A 43 -9.24 10.72 -2.85
N PHE A 44 -8.60 10.59 -4.00
CA PHE A 44 -7.55 9.60 -4.24
C PHE A 44 -6.21 10.30 -4.29
N VAL A 45 -5.22 9.76 -3.58
CA VAL A 45 -3.83 10.21 -3.68
C VAL A 45 -2.98 9.07 -4.26
N MET A 46 -2.35 9.34 -5.40
CA MET A 46 -1.41 8.43 -6.04
C MET A 46 0.01 8.86 -5.68
N ILE A 47 0.70 8.00 -4.93
CA ILE A 47 2.08 8.19 -4.53
C ILE A 47 2.98 7.32 -5.43
N PRO A 48 4.03 7.89 -6.04
CA PRO A 48 5.00 7.09 -6.78
C PRO A 48 5.84 6.25 -5.80
N LEU A 49 6.06 4.99 -6.15
CA LEU A 49 6.91 4.06 -5.41
C LEU A 49 8.13 3.68 -6.25
N SER A 50 9.23 3.33 -5.59
CA SER A 50 10.33 2.65 -6.28
C SER A 50 9.90 1.23 -6.68
N SER A 51 10.58 0.62 -7.64
CA SER A 51 10.27 -0.76 -8.06
C SER A 51 10.45 -1.77 -6.91
N GLU A 52 11.40 -1.53 -6.00
CA GLU A 52 11.64 -2.39 -4.84
C GLU A 52 10.50 -2.31 -3.83
N GLU A 53 10.03 -1.08 -3.56
CA GLU A 53 8.90 -0.84 -2.66
C GLU A 53 7.60 -1.37 -3.24
N HIS A 54 7.39 -1.17 -4.55
CA HIS A 54 6.23 -1.71 -5.25
C HIS A 54 6.20 -3.24 -5.15
N GLN A 55 7.31 -3.93 -5.41
CA GLN A 55 7.37 -5.39 -5.30
C GLN A 55 7.15 -5.86 -3.86
N LEU A 56 7.78 -5.20 -2.88
CA LEU A 56 7.63 -5.52 -1.46
C LEU A 56 6.15 -5.44 -1.04
N LEU A 57 5.50 -4.32 -1.35
CA LEU A 57 4.12 -4.07 -0.99
C LEU A 57 3.14 -4.91 -1.82
N GLN A 58 3.47 -5.26 -3.06
CA GLN A 58 2.68 -6.20 -3.85
C GLN A 58 2.60 -7.57 -3.17
N ASP A 59 3.74 -8.11 -2.71
CA ASP A 59 3.78 -9.41 -2.03
C ASP A 59 2.97 -9.38 -0.71
N VAL A 60 2.99 -8.24 0.00
CA VAL A 60 2.20 -8.02 1.21
C VAL A 60 0.70 -7.97 0.88
N GLN A 61 0.30 -7.23 -0.16
CA GLN A 61 -1.10 -7.12 -0.57
C GLN A 61 -1.68 -8.48 -0.97
N GLU A 62 -0.92 -9.29 -1.71
CA GLU A 62 -1.35 -10.64 -2.09
C GLU A 62 -1.63 -11.50 -0.85
N LYS A 63 -0.75 -11.44 0.16
CA LYS A 63 -0.93 -12.15 1.43
C LYS A 63 -2.14 -11.63 2.21
N LEU A 64 -2.31 -10.31 2.30
CA LEU A 64 -3.46 -9.69 2.96
C LEU A 64 -4.79 -10.09 2.30
N SER A 65 -4.83 -10.15 0.98
CA SER A 65 -6.06 -10.44 0.23
C SER A 65 -6.63 -11.84 0.50
N VAL A 66 -5.79 -12.79 0.92
CA VAL A 66 -6.18 -14.19 1.17
C VAL A 66 -6.19 -14.57 2.64
N HIS A 67 -5.47 -13.83 3.50
CA HIS A 67 -5.33 -14.20 4.89
C HIS A 67 -6.67 -14.03 5.64
N PRO A 68 -7.12 -15.01 6.45
CA PRO A 68 -8.46 -14.98 7.05
C PRO A 68 -8.81 -13.74 7.88
N LEU A 69 -7.82 -13.06 8.43
CA LEU A 69 -8.03 -11.83 9.22
C LEU A 69 -8.35 -10.60 8.37
N THR A 70 -7.89 -10.56 7.11
CA THR A 70 -7.94 -9.39 6.23
C THR A 70 -8.63 -9.68 4.90
N ALA A 71 -8.95 -10.95 4.64
CA ALA A 71 -9.64 -11.38 3.44
C ALA A 71 -11.01 -10.69 3.31
N PRO A 72 -11.46 -10.39 2.08
CA PRO A 72 -12.76 -9.78 1.85
C PRO A 72 -13.90 -10.57 2.50
N VAL A 73 -14.71 -9.91 3.32
CA VAL A 73 -15.80 -10.52 4.11
C VAL A 73 -16.79 -11.30 3.24
N LEU A 74 -17.05 -10.83 2.02
CA LEU A 74 -17.97 -11.45 1.07
C LEU A 74 -17.34 -12.53 0.19
N GLY A 75 -16.05 -12.84 0.39
CA GLY A 75 -15.32 -13.83 -0.43
C GLY A 75 -15.03 -13.37 -1.86
N ASN A 76 -15.13 -12.07 -2.14
CA ASN A 76 -14.80 -11.51 -3.45
C ASN A 76 -13.29 -11.58 -3.69
N ASP A 77 -12.88 -11.87 -4.92
CA ASP A 77 -11.48 -11.78 -5.33
C ASP A 77 -11.06 -10.30 -5.49
N HIS A 78 -10.11 -9.87 -4.66
CA HIS A 78 -9.58 -8.51 -4.68
C HIS A 78 -8.87 -8.18 -6.00
N ALA A 79 -8.08 -9.11 -6.54
CA ALA A 79 -7.33 -8.91 -7.77
C ALA A 79 -8.29 -8.77 -8.96
N GLU A 80 -9.31 -9.62 -9.02
CA GLU A 80 -10.35 -9.52 -10.04
C GLU A 80 -11.06 -8.16 -9.96
N PHE A 81 -11.52 -7.76 -8.77
CA PHE A 81 -12.21 -6.49 -8.58
C PHE A 81 -11.37 -5.27 -9.01
N ARG A 82 -10.08 -5.26 -8.67
CA ARG A 82 -9.17 -4.16 -9.00
C ARG A 82 -8.73 -4.16 -10.48
N GLN A 83 -8.75 -5.31 -11.16
CA GLN A 83 -8.37 -5.43 -12.58
C GLN A 83 -9.52 -5.24 -13.56
N ARG A 84 -10.78 -5.30 -13.11
CA ARG A 84 -11.96 -5.10 -13.98
C ARG A 84 -11.85 -3.78 -14.77
N GLY A 85 -11.85 -3.90 -16.10
CA GLY A 85 -11.78 -2.77 -17.02
C GLY A 85 -10.39 -2.20 -17.26
N THR A 86 -9.34 -2.78 -16.66
CA THR A 86 -7.95 -2.35 -16.85
C THR A 86 -7.27 -3.18 -17.94
N PRO A 87 -6.56 -2.57 -18.90
CA PRO A 87 -5.78 -3.33 -19.89
C PRO A 87 -4.62 -4.08 -19.21
N SER A 88 -4.38 -5.34 -19.59
CA SER A 88 -3.41 -6.24 -18.91
C SER A 88 -1.94 -5.83 -19.05
N VAL A 89 -1.65 -4.72 -19.73
CA VAL A 89 -0.29 -4.25 -20.04
C VAL A 89 0.26 -3.32 -18.95
N VAL A 90 -0.61 -2.77 -18.09
CA VAL A 90 -0.19 -1.83 -17.04
C VAL A 90 0.13 -2.59 -15.75
N PRO A 91 1.27 -2.32 -15.09
CA PRO A 91 1.55 -2.87 -13.77
C PRO A 91 0.41 -2.57 -12.80
N PRO A 92 0.04 -3.51 -11.92
CA PRO A 92 -1.08 -3.31 -11.01
C PRO A 92 -0.79 -2.16 -10.05
N ILE A 93 -1.78 -1.26 -9.92
CA ILE A 93 -1.78 -0.23 -8.90
C ILE A 93 -2.00 -0.92 -7.55
N LEU A 94 -1.18 -0.57 -6.56
CA LEU A 94 -1.34 -1.05 -5.20
C LEU A 94 -2.48 -0.32 -4.49
N ASP A 95 -3.22 -1.06 -3.69
CA ASP A 95 -4.39 -0.62 -2.96
C ASP A 95 -3.99 -0.17 -1.56
N GLY A 96 -3.93 1.14 -1.36
CA GLY A 96 -3.54 1.74 -0.08
C GLY A 96 -4.46 1.30 1.07
N ASP A 97 -5.77 1.16 0.83
CA ASP A 97 -6.73 0.74 1.84
C ASP A 97 -6.57 -0.72 2.25
N MET A 98 -6.09 -1.57 1.32
CA MET A 98 -5.73 -2.95 1.65
C MET A 98 -4.44 -2.97 2.46
N LEU A 99 -3.43 -2.22 2.04
CA LEU A 99 -2.11 -2.20 2.66
C LEU A 99 -2.10 -1.59 4.06
N VAL A 100 -2.90 -0.56 4.32
CA VAL A 100 -2.97 0.09 5.64
C VAL A 100 -3.51 -0.85 6.71
N GLN A 101 -4.32 -1.86 6.34
CA GLN A 101 -4.77 -2.89 7.29
C GLN A 101 -3.61 -3.60 7.96
N PHE A 102 -2.44 -3.72 7.30
CA PHE A 102 -1.25 -4.29 7.92
C PHE A 102 -0.78 -3.51 9.15
N LEU A 103 -0.90 -2.17 9.13
CA LEU A 103 -0.53 -1.29 10.25
C LEU A 103 -1.49 -1.43 11.44
N GLU A 104 -2.72 -1.90 11.20
CA GLU A 104 -3.75 -2.09 12.24
C GLU A 104 -3.61 -3.42 12.98
N LEU A 105 -2.78 -4.34 12.46
CA LEU A 105 -2.57 -5.66 13.04
C LEU A 105 -1.53 -5.65 14.17
N THR A 106 -1.64 -6.63 15.08
CA THR A 106 -0.59 -6.87 16.07
C THR A 106 0.68 -7.43 15.42
N GLY A 107 1.84 -7.26 16.07
CA GLY A 107 3.11 -7.78 15.53
C GLY A 107 3.10 -9.30 15.28
N GLU A 108 2.40 -10.06 16.10
CA GLU A 108 2.21 -11.51 15.89
C GLU A 108 1.38 -11.81 14.64
N GLN A 109 0.30 -11.04 14.42
CA GLN A 109 -0.56 -11.17 13.24
C GLN A 109 0.19 -10.77 11.97
N GLN A 110 0.97 -9.68 12.01
CA GLN A 110 1.81 -9.24 10.91
C GLN A 110 2.80 -10.34 10.51
N GLN A 111 3.50 -10.92 11.48
CA GLN A 111 4.44 -12.02 11.23
C GLN A 111 3.71 -13.25 10.66
N ALA A 112 2.54 -13.59 11.18
CA ALA A 112 1.72 -14.70 10.68
C ALA A 112 1.31 -14.49 9.22
N ILE A 113 0.91 -13.28 8.83
CA ILE A 113 0.58 -12.94 7.44
C ILE A 113 1.80 -13.05 6.53
N LEU A 114 2.94 -12.48 6.92
CA LEU A 114 4.15 -12.52 6.10
C LEU A 114 4.67 -13.95 5.90
N THR A 115 4.47 -14.83 6.88
CA THR A 115 4.85 -16.25 6.81
C THR A 115 3.80 -17.14 6.14
N HIS A 116 2.59 -16.64 5.92
CA HIS A 116 1.51 -17.40 5.28
C HIS A 116 1.90 -17.83 3.86
N ALA A 117 1.84 -19.13 3.60
CA ALA A 117 2.16 -19.69 2.29
C ALA A 117 1.00 -19.46 1.32
N LEU A 118 1.29 -18.81 0.19
CA LEU A 118 0.32 -18.63 -0.88
C LEU A 118 0.19 -19.94 -1.67
N PRO A 119 -1.02 -20.49 -1.86
CA PRO A 119 -1.21 -21.70 -2.64
C PRO A 119 -0.81 -21.48 -4.11
N GLY A 120 0.05 -22.34 -4.64
CA GLY A 120 0.46 -22.32 -6.06
C GLY A 120 1.58 -21.35 -6.42
N LYS A 121 2.09 -20.54 -5.48
CA LYS A 121 3.33 -19.77 -5.66
C LYS A 121 4.47 -20.42 -4.88
N GLY A 122 5.66 -20.46 -5.48
CA GLY A 122 6.87 -21.02 -4.85
C GLY A 122 7.27 -20.23 -3.59
N GLN A 123 8.36 -20.63 -2.92
CA GLN A 123 8.87 -19.90 -1.76
C GLN A 123 9.10 -18.43 -2.12
N HIS A 124 8.20 -17.56 -1.67
CA HIS A 124 8.40 -16.11 -1.73
C HIS A 124 9.61 -15.75 -0.87
N ARG A 125 10.33 -14.71 -1.29
CA ARG A 125 11.44 -14.16 -0.51
C ARG A 125 10.93 -13.87 0.91
N PRO A 126 11.66 -14.25 1.97
CA PRO A 126 11.24 -13.93 3.33
C PRO A 126 11.12 -12.42 3.48
N LEU A 127 9.93 -11.97 3.84
CA LEU A 127 9.61 -10.56 4.05
C LEU A 127 9.89 -10.21 5.52
N SER A 128 10.57 -9.09 5.74
CA SER A 128 10.79 -8.56 7.09
C SER A 128 9.63 -7.66 7.49
N VAL A 129 9.00 -7.92 8.64
CA VAL A 129 7.96 -7.05 9.21
C VAL A 129 8.46 -5.62 9.33
N PHE A 130 9.70 -5.44 9.80
CA PHE A 130 10.31 -4.11 9.94
C PHE A 130 10.40 -3.36 8.61
N GLN A 131 10.81 -4.02 7.52
CA GLN A 131 10.91 -3.38 6.21
C GLN A 131 9.54 -2.98 5.66
N VAL A 132 8.53 -3.83 5.87
CA VAL A 132 7.15 -3.56 5.46
C VAL A 132 6.59 -2.38 6.25
N LEU A 133 6.73 -2.38 7.57
CA LEU A 133 6.29 -1.29 8.44
C LEU A 133 6.95 0.03 8.07
N GLN A 134 8.28 0.06 7.98
CA GLN A 134 9.01 1.27 7.63
C GLN A 134 8.57 1.84 6.27
N THR A 135 8.33 0.97 5.28
CA THR A 135 7.85 1.40 3.96
C THR A 135 6.43 1.93 4.02
N LEU A 136 5.53 1.24 4.72
CA LEU A 136 4.12 1.65 4.86
C LEU A 136 3.99 2.93 5.68
N GLU A 137 4.71 3.07 6.78
CA GLU A 137 4.74 4.28 7.59
C GLU A 137 5.26 5.46 6.77
N ARG A 138 6.35 5.28 6.01
CA ARG A 138 6.87 6.32 5.10
C ARG A 138 5.80 6.78 4.09
N VAL A 139 5.00 5.86 3.54
CA VAL A 139 3.96 6.17 2.55
C VAL A 139 2.70 6.74 3.20
N HIS A 140 2.26 6.18 4.32
CA HIS A 140 1.04 6.55 5.02
C HIS A 140 1.18 7.89 5.75
N TYR A 141 2.28 8.13 6.45
CA TYR A 141 2.54 9.41 7.10
C TYR A 141 2.88 10.53 6.12
N ALA A 142 3.20 10.24 4.86
CA ALA A 142 3.29 11.30 3.85
C ALA A 142 1.91 11.94 3.51
N LEU A 143 0.81 11.31 3.93
CA LEU A 143 -0.57 11.73 3.65
C LEU A 143 -1.29 12.39 4.83
N ASN A 144 -0.82 12.16 6.07
CA ASN A 144 -1.38 12.68 7.31
C ASN A 144 -0.58 13.89 7.82
#